data_AF-W4Q9R8-F1
#
_entry.id   AF-W4Q9R8-F1
#
_cell.length_a   1.000
_cell.length_b   1.000
_cell.length_c   1.000
_cell.angle_alpha   90.00
_cell.angle_beta   90.00
_cell.angle_gamma   90.00
#
_symmetry.space_group_name_H-M   'P 1'
#
loop_
_entity.id
_entity.type
_entity.pdbx_description
1 polymer ?
#
loop_
_entity_poly.entity_id
_entity_poly.type
_entity_poly.pdbx_seq_one_letter_code
_entity_poly.pdbx_strand_id
1 'polypeptide(L)'
;MLVWSGALLITPLVLLSLLLLIGFDSGDSFPQVAGDMYDQAVYAYSNGSAWEIFMQRLVDIAMIYQGYILMAPVILGLFLLGMYAWQSRLIADAKQHLGKIKRIRNYSFCIGFPFALLSIWSQSYVDSISSPYYVIQYIGYSVSGPALALFYVSALYVCMRSQRFRVIVAFLQPVGRMAFTNYLLQTLICTTLFYSYGFGLFGSIEPAGVFLLAVIIFTIQVFMSRYWLRRYKSGPMEWLWRKYTYKLS
;
A
#
# COMPACT_ATOMS: atom_id res chain seq x y z
N MET A 1 16.24 -14.70 13.20
CA MET A 1 15.46 -13.62 12.56
C MET A 1 14.57 -14.12 11.44
N LEU A 2 15.09 -14.90 10.47
CA LEU A 2 14.26 -15.46 9.39
C LEU A 2 13.10 -16.33 9.89
N VAL A 3 13.34 -17.23 10.85
CA VAL A 3 12.28 -18.09 11.44
C VAL A 3 11.17 -17.24 12.06
N TRP A 4 11.54 -16.22 12.85
CA TRP A 4 10.59 -15.28 13.47
C TRP A 4 9.79 -14.49 12.44
N SER A 5 10.44 -14.03 11.37
CA SER A 5 9.74 -13.35 10.28
C SER A 5 8.73 -14.28 9.61
N GLY A 6 9.12 -15.52 9.29
CA GLY A 6 8.21 -16.52 8.72
C GLY A 6 7.02 -16.82 9.63
N ALA A 7 7.25 -17.00 10.94
CA ALA A 7 6.19 -17.23 11.92
C ALA A 7 5.19 -16.06 11.97
N LEU A 8 5.70 -14.82 11.98
CA LEU A 8 4.88 -13.62 12.02
C LEU A 8 4.06 -13.42 10.73
N LEU A 9 4.63 -13.76 9.57
CA LEU A 9 3.90 -13.69 8.29
C LEU A 9 2.77 -14.72 8.19
N ILE A 10 2.90 -15.87 8.87
CA ILE A 10 1.89 -16.95 8.86
C ILE A 10 0.84 -16.75 9.97
N THR A 11 1.14 -15.95 11.00
CA THR A 11 0.24 -15.70 12.14
C THR A 11 -1.19 -15.30 11.74
N PRO A 12 -1.43 -14.39 10.78
CA PRO A 12 -2.79 -14.00 10.40
C PRO A 12 -3.58 -15.15 9.77
N LEU A 13 -2.90 -16.04 9.02
CA LEU A 13 -3.50 -17.24 8.43
C LEU A 13 -3.95 -18.23 9.49
N VAL A 14 -3.12 -18.41 10.52
CA VAL A 14 -3.45 -19.27 11.68
C VAL A 14 -4.63 -18.69 12.44
N LEU A 15 -4.64 -17.37 12.71
CA LEU A 15 -5.76 -16.71 13.38
C LEU A 15 -7.05 -16.82 12.58
N LEU A 16 -7.00 -16.59 11.27
CA LEU A 16 -8.17 -16.75 10.40
C LEU A 16 -8.68 -18.19 10.40
N SER A 17 -7.77 -19.17 10.34
CA SER A 17 -8.13 -20.60 10.38
C SER A 17 -8.80 -20.97 11.71
N LEU A 18 -8.30 -20.44 12.84
CA LEU A 18 -8.91 -20.63 14.16
C LEU A 18 -10.29 -19.98 14.26
N LEU A 19 -10.47 -18.76 13.73
CA LEU A 19 -11.76 -18.07 13.72
C LEU A 19 -12.82 -18.85 12.94
N LEU A 20 -12.45 -19.42 11.80
CA LEU A 20 -13.34 -20.26 11.00
C LEU A 20 -13.67 -21.59 11.69
N LEU A 21 -12.70 -22.21 12.38
CA LEU A 21 -12.91 -23.43 13.15
C LEU A 21 -13.85 -23.25 14.36
N ILE A 22 -13.82 -22.07 14.98
CA ILE A 22 -14.73 -21.72 16.09
C ILE A 22 -16.16 -21.48 15.58
N GLY A 23 -16.38 -21.55 14.26
CA GLY A 23 -17.71 -21.38 13.67
C GLY A 23 -18.20 -19.96 13.88
N PHE A 24 -17.31 -18.96 13.71
CA PHE A 24 -17.72 -17.56 13.63
C PHE A 24 -18.59 -17.40 12.39
N ASP A 25 -19.86 -17.75 12.54
CA ASP A 25 -20.89 -17.53 11.56
C ASP A 25 -21.18 -16.03 11.61
N SER A 26 -20.76 -15.33 10.57
CA SER A 26 -21.10 -13.92 10.42
C SER A 26 -22.63 -13.74 10.34
N GLY A 27 -23.41 -14.81 10.13
CA GLY A 27 -24.85 -14.72 9.94
C GLY A 27 -25.20 -13.88 8.71
N ASP A 28 -26.47 -13.93 8.32
CA ASP A 28 -26.99 -13.18 7.16
C ASP A 28 -26.93 -11.64 7.32
N SER A 29 -26.54 -11.16 8.51
CA SER A 29 -26.47 -9.73 8.86
C SER A 29 -25.22 -9.01 8.36
N PHE A 30 -24.09 -9.69 8.15
CA PHE A 30 -22.84 -9.03 7.72
C PHE A 30 -22.91 -8.41 6.32
N PRO A 31 -23.47 -9.08 5.28
CA PRO A 31 -23.63 -8.47 3.96
C PRO A 31 -24.48 -7.20 4.00
N GLN A 32 -25.53 -7.19 4.83
CA GLN A 32 -26.44 -6.06 4.96
C GLN A 32 -25.79 -4.89 5.70
N VAL A 33 -25.12 -5.16 6.84
CA VAL A 33 -24.36 -4.13 7.58
C VAL A 33 -23.23 -3.54 6.73
N ALA A 34 -22.52 -4.37 5.95
CA ALA A 34 -21.48 -3.90 5.04
C ALA A 34 -22.04 -3.05 3.88
N GLY A 35 -23.22 -3.41 3.36
CA GLY A 35 -23.94 -2.63 2.34
C GLY A 35 -24.39 -1.28 2.86
N ASP A 36 -25.05 -1.24 4.02
CA ASP A 36 -25.51 0.00 4.65
C ASP A 36 -24.35 0.96 4.95
N MET A 37 -23.22 0.42 5.43
CA MET A 37 -22.00 1.18 5.67
C MET A 37 -21.37 1.71 4.38
N TYR A 38 -21.39 0.92 3.30
CA TYR A 38 -20.91 1.36 1.99
C TYR A 38 -21.78 2.52 1.45
N ASP A 39 -23.10 2.39 1.51
CA ASP A 39 -24.02 3.42 1.04
C ASP A 39 -23.89 4.71 1.86
N GLN A 40 -23.73 4.59 3.18
CA GLN A 40 -23.47 5.73 4.07
C GLN A 40 -22.15 6.43 3.71
N ALA A 41 -21.07 5.67 3.43
CA ALA A 41 -19.80 6.24 3.01
C ALA A 41 -19.92 6.95 1.65
N VAL A 42 -20.58 6.33 0.67
CA VAL A 42 -20.83 6.92 -0.65
C VAL A 42 -21.64 8.21 -0.52
N TYR A 43 -22.68 8.22 0.30
CA TYR A 43 -23.48 9.41 0.57
C TYR A 43 -22.63 10.53 1.20
N ALA A 44 -21.89 10.21 2.27
CA ALA A 44 -21.07 11.19 2.99
C ALA A 44 -20.03 11.84 2.07
N TYR A 45 -19.35 11.06 1.23
CA TYR A 45 -18.33 11.59 0.32
C TYR A 45 -18.90 12.35 -0.90
N SER A 46 -20.10 11.98 -1.36
CA SER A 46 -20.72 12.57 -2.56
C SER A 46 -21.59 13.80 -2.25
N ASN A 47 -22.31 13.79 -1.13
CA ASN A 47 -23.31 14.82 -0.79
C ASN A 47 -23.11 15.45 0.59
N GLY A 48 -22.34 14.81 1.48
CA GLY A 48 -22.19 15.25 2.85
C GLY A 48 -21.44 16.58 3.00
N SER A 49 -21.64 17.25 4.12
CA SER A 49 -20.83 18.40 4.54
C SER A 49 -19.39 17.99 4.88
N ALA A 50 -18.47 18.96 4.97
CA ALA A 50 -17.10 18.70 5.40
C ALA A 50 -17.01 18.02 6.79
N TRP A 51 -17.97 18.30 7.67
CA TRP A 51 -18.06 17.67 8.98
C TRP A 51 -18.52 16.21 8.92
N GLU A 52 -19.52 15.92 8.08
CA GLU A 52 -20.00 14.54 7.85
C GLU A 52 -18.90 13.68 7.22
N ILE A 53 -18.14 14.23 6.27
CA ILE A 53 -16.96 13.56 5.69
C ILE A 53 -15.91 13.28 6.77
N PHE A 54 -15.66 14.23 7.67
CA PHE A 54 -14.70 14.05 8.75
C PHE A 54 -15.15 12.94 9.71
N MET A 55 -16.44 12.91 10.08
CA MET A 55 -17.01 11.86 10.93
C MET A 55 -16.97 10.50 10.25
N GLN A 56 -17.31 10.43 8.96
CA GLN A 56 -17.20 9.20 8.17
C GLN A 56 -15.75 8.68 8.17
N ARG A 57 -14.76 9.56 8.01
CA ARG A 57 -13.34 9.15 8.07
C ARG A 57 -12.94 8.57 9.42
N LEU A 58 -13.49 9.06 10.54
CA LEU A 58 -13.22 8.46 11.86
C LEU A 58 -13.78 7.05 11.95
N VAL A 59 -14.98 6.81 11.40
CA VAL A 59 -15.60 5.49 11.30
C VAL A 59 -14.76 4.56 10.43
N ASP A 60 -14.38 5.01 9.23
CA ASP A 60 -13.53 4.25 8.30
C ASP A 60 -12.19 3.88 8.94
N ILE A 61 -11.55 4.83 9.63
CA ILE A 61 -10.31 4.59 10.36
C ILE A 61 -10.49 3.52 11.44
N ALA A 62 -11.56 3.59 12.23
CA ALA A 62 -11.83 2.60 13.28
C ALA A 62 -12.01 1.19 12.70
N MET A 63 -12.69 1.07 11.56
CA MET A 63 -12.87 -0.21 10.85
C MET A 63 -11.55 -0.76 10.32
N ILE A 64 -10.72 0.10 9.69
CA ILE A 64 -9.40 -0.30 9.22
C ILE A 64 -8.53 -0.78 10.40
N TYR A 65 -8.59 -0.12 11.56
CA TYR A 65 -7.84 -0.53 12.76
C TYR A 65 -8.24 -1.90 13.32
N GLN A 66 -9.49 -2.31 13.20
CA GLN A 66 -9.90 -3.68 13.57
C GLN A 66 -9.17 -4.72 12.71
N GLY A 67 -9.02 -4.46 11.40
CA GLY A 67 -8.23 -5.30 10.50
C GLY A 67 -6.72 -5.25 10.77
N TYR A 68 -6.20 -4.14 11.32
CA TYR A 68 -4.77 -4.00 11.60
C TYR A 68 -4.26 -4.93 12.71
N ILE A 69 -5.10 -5.42 13.61
CA ILE A 69 -4.69 -6.43 14.61
C ILE A 69 -4.14 -7.67 13.91
N LEU A 70 -4.75 -8.06 12.79
CA LEU A 70 -4.28 -9.18 11.96
C LEU A 70 -3.06 -8.82 11.11
N MET A 71 -2.88 -7.56 10.71
CA MET A 71 -1.76 -7.12 9.87
C MET A 71 -0.51 -6.74 10.65
N ALA A 72 -0.61 -6.38 11.93
CA ALA A 72 0.54 -5.99 12.74
C ALA A 72 1.67 -7.05 12.77
N PRO A 73 1.37 -8.35 12.92
CA PRO A 73 2.38 -9.40 12.77
C PRO A 73 3.05 -9.39 11.39
N VAL A 74 2.28 -9.20 10.31
CA VAL A 74 2.82 -9.14 8.94
C VAL A 74 3.81 -7.98 8.80
N ILE A 75 3.44 -6.80 9.29
CA ILE A 75 4.28 -5.61 9.26
C ILE A 75 5.59 -5.89 10.00
N LEU A 76 5.52 -6.42 11.24
CA LEU A 76 6.70 -6.79 12.03
C LEU A 76 7.56 -7.86 11.33
N GLY A 77 6.92 -8.84 10.70
CA GLY A 77 7.58 -9.88 9.91
C GLY A 77 8.37 -9.30 8.74
N LEU A 78 7.78 -8.35 8.00
CA LEU A 78 8.44 -7.63 6.90
C LEU A 78 9.59 -6.75 7.40
N PHE A 79 9.43 -6.07 8.54
CA PHE A 79 10.52 -5.32 9.18
C PHE A 79 11.70 -6.22 9.56
N LEU A 80 11.44 -7.41 10.15
CA LEU A 80 12.48 -8.40 10.46
C LEU A 80 13.17 -8.95 9.21
N LEU A 81 12.43 -9.14 8.11
CA LEU A 81 13.01 -9.49 6.81
C LEU A 81 13.94 -8.40 6.29
N GLY A 82 13.51 -7.14 6.37
CA GLY A 82 14.34 -5.99 6.00
C GLY A 82 15.61 -5.87 6.85
N MET A 83 15.47 -6.02 8.18
CA MET A 83 16.61 -6.05 9.11
C MET A 83 17.56 -7.21 8.82
N TYR A 84 17.04 -8.41 8.52
CA TYR A 84 17.87 -9.54 8.12
C TYR A 84 18.63 -9.26 6.81
N ALA A 85 17.98 -8.67 5.81
CA ALA A 85 18.63 -8.29 4.55
C ALA A 85 19.75 -7.26 4.76
N TRP A 86 19.57 -6.36 5.73
CA TRP A 86 20.60 -5.41 6.16
C TRP A 86 21.77 -6.10 6.88
N GLN A 87 21.48 -6.90 7.92
CA GLN A 87 22.50 -7.56 8.75
C GLN A 87 23.30 -8.62 7.99
N SER A 88 22.66 -9.33 7.05
CA SER A 88 23.32 -10.30 6.16
C SER A 88 24.25 -9.64 5.13
N ARG A 89 24.35 -8.29 5.14
CA ARG A 89 25.09 -7.49 4.16
C ARG A 89 24.66 -7.73 2.71
N LEU A 90 23.51 -8.36 2.49
CA LEU A 90 22.97 -8.62 1.15
C LEU A 90 22.80 -7.31 0.36
N ILE A 91 22.42 -6.23 1.06
CA ILE A 91 22.25 -4.89 0.49
C ILE A 91 23.59 -4.13 0.42
N ALA A 92 24.42 -4.23 1.46
CA ALA A 92 25.71 -3.53 1.51
C ALA A 92 26.69 -4.05 0.44
N ASP A 93 26.79 -5.37 0.31
CA ASP A 93 27.65 -6.08 -0.65
C ASP A 93 26.84 -6.56 -1.87
N ALA A 94 25.76 -5.86 -2.20
CA ALA A 94 24.81 -6.27 -3.23
C ALA A 94 25.44 -6.42 -4.63
N LYS A 95 26.57 -5.76 -4.91
CA LYS A 95 27.32 -5.95 -6.16
C LYS A 95 27.90 -7.37 -6.24
N GLN A 96 28.43 -7.88 -5.13
CA GLN A 96 29.03 -9.21 -5.03
C GLN A 96 27.94 -10.31 -4.99
N HIS A 97 26.77 -9.99 -4.44
CA HIS A 97 25.64 -10.92 -4.34
C HIS A 97 24.63 -10.84 -5.48
N LEU A 98 24.98 -10.26 -6.63
CA LEU A 98 24.06 -10.05 -7.74
C LEU A 98 23.36 -11.33 -8.21
N GLY A 99 24.07 -12.46 -8.24
CA GLY A 99 23.49 -13.76 -8.59
C GLY A 99 22.39 -14.20 -7.63
N LYS A 100 22.62 -14.03 -6.31
CA LYS A 100 21.61 -14.31 -5.27
C LYS A 100 20.41 -13.38 -5.40
N ILE A 101 20.62 -12.09 -5.64
CA ILE A 101 19.53 -11.11 -5.81
C ILE A 101 18.68 -11.43 -7.05
N LYS A 102 19.28 -11.85 -8.17
CA LYS A 102 18.54 -12.29 -9.36
C LYS A 102 17.72 -13.55 -9.09
N ARG A 103 18.24 -14.51 -8.30
CA ARG A 103 17.48 -15.70 -7.88
C ARG A 103 16.29 -15.32 -7.00
N ILE A 104 16.52 -14.48 -5.99
CA ILE A 104 15.45 -13.95 -5.12
C ILE A 104 14.37 -13.30 -5.99
N ARG A 105 14.75 -12.39 -6.89
CA ARG A 105 13.82 -11.76 -7.84
C ARG A 105 12.97 -12.78 -8.58
N ASN A 106 13.60 -13.77 -9.21
CA ASN A 106 12.86 -14.76 -10.01
C ASN A 106 11.96 -15.64 -9.15
N TYR A 107 12.44 -16.17 -8.01
CA TYR A 107 11.62 -16.99 -7.13
C TYR A 107 10.46 -16.20 -6.52
N SER A 108 10.73 -14.99 -6.05
CA SER A 108 9.71 -14.07 -5.53
C SER A 108 8.65 -13.74 -6.58
N PHE A 109 9.02 -13.60 -7.85
CA PHE A 109 8.06 -13.43 -8.94
C PHE A 109 7.26 -14.72 -9.20
N CYS A 110 7.93 -15.86 -9.35
CA CYS A 110 7.30 -17.15 -9.61
C CYS A 110 6.36 -17.60 -8.49
N ILE A 111 6.58 -17.15 -7.25
CA ILE A 111 5.67 -17.40 -6.12
C ILE A 111 4.62 -16.29 -6.05
N GLY A 112 5.03 -15.02 -6.03
CA GLY A 112 4.12 -13.92 -5.78
C GLY A 112 3.07 -13.70 -6.87
N PHE A 113 3.46 -13.85 -8.13
CA PHE A 113 2.56 -13.58 -9.25
C PHE A 113 1.41 -14.60 -9.36
N PRO A 114 1.64 -15.93 -9.29
CA PRO A 114 0.55 -16.90 -9.27
C PRO A 114 -0.41 -16.74 -8.07
N PHE A 115 0.11 -16.46 -6.87
CA PHE A 115 -0.74 -16.24 -5.70
C PHE A 115 -1.55 -14.93 -5.81
N ALA A 116 -1.01 -13.91 -6.48
CA ALA A 116 -1.77 -12.70 -6.80
C ALA A 116 -2.92 -13.01 -7.78
N LEU A 117 -2.65 -13.77 -8.85
CA LEU A 117 -3.70 -14.20 -9.77
C LEU A 117 -4.76 -15.07 -9.08
N LEU A 118 -4.33 -15.97 -8.19
CA LEU A 118 -5.23 -16.80 -7.39
C LEU A 118 -6.16 -15.92 -6.52
N SER A 119 -5.62 -14.88 -5.88
CA SER A 119 -6.42 -13.97 -5.04
C SER A 119 -7.48 -13.21 -5.86
N ILE A 120 -7.13 -12.74 -7.05
CA ILE A 120 -8.04 -12.04 -7.96
C ILE A 120 -9.12 -13.01 -8.47
N TRP A 121 -8.73 -14.20 -8.89
CA TRP A 121 -9.67 -15.22 -9.35
C TRP A 121 -10.66 -15.62 -8.25
N SER A 122 -10.17 -15.87 -7.03
CA SER A 122 -11.04 -16.25 -5.91
C SER A 122 -12.02 -15.17 -5.52
N GLN A 123 -11.68 -13.89 -5.71
CA GLN A 123 -12.54 -12.75 -5.35
C GLN A 123 -13.91 -12.83 -6.03
N SER A 124 -13.98 -13.33 -7.26
CA SER A 124 -15.23 -13.47 -8.01
C SER A 124 -16.19 -14.54 -7.46
N TYR A 125 -15.75 -15.34 -6.49
CA TYR A 125 -16.51 -16.45 -5.89
C TYR A 125 -16.68 -16.29 -4.37
N VAL A 126 -16.25 -15.16 -3.80
CA VAL A 126 -16.43 -14.89 -2.36
C VAL A 126 -17.82 -14.32 -2.14
N ASP A 127 -18.74 -15.19 -1.70
CA ASP A 127 -20.11 -14.78 -1.35
C ASP A 127 -20.24 -14.35 0.11
N SER A 128 -19.38 -14.85 1.00
CA SER A 128 -19.37 -14.54 2.43
C SER A 128 -17.97 -14.75 3.04
N ILE A 129 -17.77 -14.29 4.28
CA ILE A 129 -16.53 -14.52 5.05
C ILE A 129 -16.34 -16.02 5.35
N SER A 130 -17.43 -16.78 5.46
CA SER A 130 -17.41 -18.23 5.67
C SER A 130 -17.17 -19.04 4.39
N SER A 131 -17.15 -18.39 3.21
CA SER A 131 -16.89 -19.05 1.94
C SER A 131 -15.48 -19.67 1.90
N PRO A 132 -15.31 -20.92 1.45
CA PRO A 132 -13.97 -21.50 1.23
C PRO A 132 -13.09 -20.64 0.30
N TYR A 133 -13.71 -19.89 -0.62
CA TYR A 133 -13.00 -18.98 -1.52
C TYR A 133 -12.39 -17.78 -0.80
N TYR A 134 -12.95 -17.35 0.34
CA TYR A 134 -12.38 -16.30 1.18
C TYR A 134 -11.02 -16.72 1.76
N VAL A 135 -10.90 -17.99 2.18
CA VAL A 135 -9.63 -18.55 2.67
C VAL A 135 -8.58 -18.59 1.57
N ILE A 136 -8.97 -19.02 0.37
CA ILE A 136 -8.08 -19.04 -0.81
C ILE A 136 -7.61 -17.62 -1.15
N GLN A 137 -8.53 -16.65 -1.14
CA GLN A 137 -8.21 -15.24 -1.37
C GLN A 137 -7.20 -14.72 -0.36
N TYR A 138 -7.44 -14.99 0.92
CA TYR A 138 -6.60 -14.52 2.01
C TYR A 138 -5.20 -15.14 2.00
N ILE A 139 -5.09 -16.45 1.71
CA ILE A 139 -3.80 -17.13 1.44
C ILE A 139 -3.10 -16.45 0.25
N GLY A 140 -3.84 -16.19 -0.82
CA GLY A 140 -3.40 -15.47 -2.01
C GLY A 140 -2.71 -14.15 -1.65
N TYR A 141 -3.38 -13.28 -0.89
CA TYR A 141 -2.81 -12.00 -0.46
C TYR A 141 -1.63 -12.15 0.52
N SER A 142 -1.74 -13.07 1.49
CA SER A 142 -0.73 -13.27 2.52
C SER A 142 0.61 -13.74 1.96
N VAL A 143 0.58 -14.55 0.89
CA VAL A 143 1.79 -15.03 0.21
C VAL A 143 2.25 -14.02 -0.85
N SER A 144 1.33 -13.52 -1.68
CA SER A 144 1.68 -12.63 -2.79
C SER A 144 2.26 -11.30 -2.34
N GLY A 145 1.75 -10.71 -1.25
CA GLY A 145 2.21 -9.41 -0.74
C GLY A 145 3.71 -9.40 -0.43
N PRO A 146 4.21 -10.19 0.55
CA PRO A 146 5.63 -10.28 0.87
C PRO A 146 6.49 -10.74 -0.31
N ALA A 147 6.01 -11.71 -1.11
CA ALA A 147 6.76 -12.22 -2.25
C ALA A 147 6.93 -11.15 -3.34
N LEU A 148 5.87 -10.44 -3.72
CA LEU A 148 5.94 -9.36 -4.70
C LEU A 148 6.73 -8.17 -4.17
N ALA A 149 6.68 -7.86 -2.86
CA ALA A 149 7.53 -6.84 -2.26
C ALA A 149 9.02 -7.16 -2.44
N LEU A 150 9.43 -8.41 -2.17
CA LEU A 150 10.80 -8.88 -2.41
C LEU A 150 11.16 -8.83 -3.90
N PHE A 151 10.22 -9.20 -4.78
CA PHE A 151 10.40 -9.06 -6.23
C PHE A 151 10.65 -7.61 -6.63
N TYR A 152 9.82 -6.65 -6.19
CA TYR A 152 9.97 -5.25 -6.56
C TYR A 152 11.30 -4.67 -6.08
N VAL A 153 11.70 -4.91 -4.83
CA VAL A 153 12.97 -4.40 -4.29
C VAL A 153 14.16 -4.99 -5.04
N SER A 154 14.18 -6.30 -5.25
CA SER A 154 15.27 -6.98 -5.96
C SER A 154 15.30 -6.64 -7.47
N ALA A 155 14.15 -6.48 -8.11
CA ALA A 155 14.02 -6.05 -9.49
C ALA A 155 14.52 -4.61 -9.67
N LEU A 156 14.11 -3.68 -8.80
CA LEU A 156 14.60 -2.30 -8.81
C LEU A 156 16.12 -2.26 -8.69
N TYR A 157 16.69 -3.01 -7.74
CA TYR A 157 18.14 -3.09 -7.59
C TYR A 157 18.85 -3.59 -8.87
N VAL A 158 18.33 -4.67 -9.48
CA VAL A 158 18.90 -5.23 -10.72
C VAL A 158 18.75 -4.23 -11.88
N CYS A 159 17.60 -3.57 -12.02
CA CYS A 159 17.35 -2.58 -13.07
C CYS A 159 18.25 -1.35 -12.93
N MET A 160 18.50 -0.88 -11.71
CA MET A 160 19.41 0.23 -11.43
C MET A 160 20.88 -0.01 -11.85
N ARG A 161 21.24 -1.25 -12.24
CA ARG A 161 22.54 -1.54 -12.86
C ARG A 161 22.63 -1.05 -14.32
N SER A 162 21.50 -0.91 -15.00
CA SER A 162 21.44 -0.38 -16.36
C SER A 162 21.53 1.14 -16.36
N GLN A 163 22.37 1.70 -17.24
CA GLN A 163 22.52 3.16 -17.37
C GLN A 163 21.19 3.84 -17.71
N ARG A 164 20.37 3.24 -18.58
CA ARG A 164 19.06 3.80 -18.97
C ARG A 164 18.13 3.94 -17.75
N PHE A 165 18.05 2.92 -16.92
CA PHE A 165 17.23 2.94 -15.71
C PHE A 165 17.77 3.95 -14.68
N ARG A 166 19.09 4.11 -14.55
CA ARG A 166 19.66 5.15 -13.68
C ARG A 166 19.22 6.55 -14.09
N VAL A 167 19.16 6.83 -15.39
CA VAL A 167 18.67 8.12 -15.91
C VAL A 167 17.19 8.32 -15.57
N ILE A 168 16.36 7.30 -15.76
CA ILE A 168 14.91 7.36 -15.41
C ILE A 168 14.72 7.58 -13.91
N VAL A 169 15.43 6.82 -13.06
CA VAL A 169 15.33 6.98 -11.60
C VAL A 169 15.84 8.35 -11.17
N ALA A 170 16.95 8.84 -11.74
CA ALA A 170 17.44 10.20 -11.48
C ALA A 170 16.44 11.27 -11.94
N PHE A 171 15.65 11.00 -12.99
CA PHE A 171 14.58 11.87 -13.42
C PHE A 171 13.44 11.97 -12.38
N LEU A 172 13.07 10.84 -11.78
CA LEU A 172 12.00 10.74 -10.77
C LEU A 172 12.47 11.06 -9.34
N GLN A 173 13.78 11.04 -9.07
CA GLN A 173 14.33 11.23 -7.73
C GLN A 173 13.84 12.51 -7.00
N PRO A 174 13.63 13.66 -7.68
CA PRO A 174 13.07 14.85 -7.07
C PRO A 174 11.66 14.66 -6.47
N VAL A 175 10.77 13.91 -7.13
CA VAL A 175 9.41 13.67 -6.61
C VAL A 175 9.45 12.83 -5.33
N GLY A 176 10.39 11.88 -5.24
CA GLY A 176 10.62 11.08 -4.03
C GLY A 176 11.26 11.87 -2.89
N ARG A 177 12.11 12.86 -3.19
CA ARG A 177 12.68 13.76 -2.17
C ARG A 177 11.65 14.72 -1.56
N MET A 178 10.51 14.90 -2.21
CA MET A 178 9.38 15.71 -1.77
C MET A 178 8.15 14.85 -1.46
N ALA A 179 8.34 13.60 -1.03
CA ALA A 179 7.25 12.65 -0.84
C ALA A 179 6.17 13.14 0.13
N PHE A 180 6.53 13.82 1.23
CA PHE A 180 5.56 14.30 2.20
C PHE A 180 4.80 15.53 1.67
N THR A 181 5.51 16.47 1.04
CA THR A 181 4.87 17.61 0.35
C THR A 181 3.93 17.11 -0.74
N ASN A 182 4.37 16.18 -1.58
CA ASN A 182 3.59 15.66 -2.71
C ASN A 182 2.39 14.85 -2.23
N TYR A 183 2.52 14.09 -1.15
CA TYR A 183 1.41 13.41 -0.51
C TYR A 183 0.32 14.41 -0.10
N LEU A 184 0.68 15.45 0.65
CA LEU A 184 -0.28 16.48 1.09
C LEU A 184 -0.90 17.24 -0.08
N LEU A 185 -0.09 17.59 -1.10
CA LEU A 185 -0.58 18.22 -2.32
C LEU A 185 -1.55 17.30 -3.07
N GLN A 186 -1.24 16.02 -3.19
CA GLN A 186 -2.11 15.03 -3.84
C GLN A 186 -3.40 14.87 -3.04
N THR A 187 -3.34 14.78 -1.71
CA THR A 187 -4.53 14.75 -0.87
C THR A 187 -5.39 16.00 -1.07
N LEU A 188 -4.78 17.18 -1.08
CA LEU A 188 -5.52 18.43 -1.32
C LEU A 188 -6.21 18.42 -2.70
N ILE A 189 -5.49 18.03 -3.76
CA ILE A 189 -6.04 17.93 -5.12
C ILE A 189 -7.18 16.91 -5.16
N CYS A 190 -6.94 15.67 -4.74
CA CYS A 190 -7.93 14.60 -4.84
C CYS A 190 -9.16 14.89 -3.99
N THR A 191 -9.00 15.36 -2.76
CA THR A 191 -10.16 15.67 -1.91
C THR A 191 -10.96 16.86 -2.44
N THR A 192 -10.30 17.89 -3.00
CA THR A 192 -11.00 19.00 -3.68
C THR A 192 -11.72 18.54 -4.95
N LEU A 193 -11.14 17.64 -5.73
CA LEU A 193 -11.78 17.13 -6.95
C LEU A 193 -12.97 16.21 -6.64
N PHE A 194 -12.80 15.27 -5.72
CA PHE A 194 -13.77 14.20 -5.52
C PHE A 194 -14.81 14.51 -4.45
N TYR A 195 -14.46 15.17 -3.35
CA TYR A 195 -15.42 15.40 -2.28
C TYR A 195 -16.45 16.47 -2.64
N SER A 196 -17.64 16.31 -2.08
CA SER A 196 -18.80 17.20 -2.18
C SER A 196 -18.49 18.68 -1.93
N TYR A 197 -17.57 18.99 -1.00
CA TYR A 197 -17.21 20.38 -0.68
C TYR A 197 -16.38 21.09 -1.76
N GLY A 198 -15.86 20.35 -2.75
CA GLY A 198 -15.07 20.88 -3.84
C GLY A 198 -15.82 20.78 -5.17
N PHE A 199 -15.40 19.85 -6.04
CA PHE A 199 -16.06 19.60 -7.33
C PHE A 199 -17.04 18.42 -7.32
N GLY A 200 -17.11 17.65 -6.22
CA GLY A 200 -18.12 16.59 -6.06
C GLY A 200 -18.04 15.44 -7.06
N LEU A 201 -16.85 15.13 -7.60
CA LEU A 201 -16.69 14.09 -8.63
C LEU A 201 -16.70 12.65 -8.09
N PHE A 202 -17.00 12.44 -6.81
CA PHE A 202 -17.07 11.12 -6.20
C PHE A 202 -18.08 10.24 -6.95
N GLY A 203 -17.68 9.00 -7.26
CA GLY A 203 -18.51 8.06 -8.03
C GLY A 203 -18.86 8.47 -9.47
N SER A 204 -18.46 9.66 -9.93
CA SER A 204 -18.89 10.25 -11.21
C SER A 204 -17.93 9.97 -12.37
N ILE A 205 -16.70 9.52 -12.07
CA ILE A 205 -15.67 9.22 -13.07
C ILE A 205 -15.39 7.72 -13.04
N GLU A 206 -15.41 7.09 -14.21
CA GLU A 206 -15.05 5.68 -14.34
C GLU A 206 -13.59 5.41 -13.90
N PRO A 207 -13.26 4.19 -13.45
CA PRO A 207 -11.92 3.85 -12.97
C PRO A 207 -10.78 4.21 -13.93
N ALA A 208 -11.00 4.08 -15.25
CA ALA A 208 -10.02 4.46 -16.27
C ALA A 208 -9.74 5.97 -16.29
N GLY A 209 -10.77 6.80 -16.09
CA GLY A 209 -10.64 8.25 -15.98
C GLY A 209 -9.92 8.67 -14.70
N VAL A 210 -10.19 8.00 -13.57
CA VAL A 210 -9.47 8.22 -12.31
C VAL A 210 -7.99 7.87 -12.45
N PHE A 211 -7.68 6.77 -13.15
CA PHE A 211 -6.29 6.38 -13.44
C PHE A 211 -5.57 7.43 -14.30
N LEU A 212 -6.22 7.91 -15.37
CA LEU A 212 -5.66 8.96 -16.22
C LEU A 212 -5.39 10.25 -15.43
N LEU A 213 -6.35 10.66 -14.58
CA LEU A 213 -6.19 11.81 -13.69
C LEU A 213 -5.01 11.64 -12.73
N ALA A 214 -4.84 10.45 -12.15
CA ALA A 214 -3.70 10.14 -11.28
C ALA A 214 -2.36 10.27 -12.02
N VAL A 215 -2.28 9.79 -13.27
CA VAL A 215 -1.09 9.94 -14.12
C VAL A 215 -0.80 11.41 -14.42
N ILE A 216 -1.83 12.22 -14.70
CA ILE A 216 -1.70 13.67 -14.94
C ILE A 216 -1.17 14.37 -13.69
N ILE A 217 -1.81 14.16 -12.53
CA ILE A 217 -1.41 14.77 -11.26
C ILE A 217 0.04 14.38 -10.92
N PHE A 218 0.37 13.09 -11.00
CA PHE A 218 1.72 12.61 -10.73
C PHE A 218 2.76 13.23 -11.67
N THR A 219 2.45 13.34 -12.97
CA THR A 219 3.34 13.95 -13.95
C THR A 219 3.61 15.42 -13.61
N ILE A 220 2.56 16.18 -13.26
CA ILE A 220 2.69 17.57 -12.81
C ILE A 220 3.58 17.64 -11.55
N GLN A 221 3.35 16.77 -10.57
CA GLN A 221 4.15 16.72 -9.34
C GLN A 221 5.63 16.41 -9.62
N VAL A 222 5.94 15.55 -10.60
CA VAL A 222 7.32 15.29 -11.02
C VAL A 222 8.00 16.56 -11.52
N PHE A 223 7.36 17.31 -12.43
CA PHE A 223 7.94 18.54 -12.97
C PHE A 223 8.03 19.65 -11.91
N MET A 224 7.00 19.82 -11.08
CA MET A 224 7.00 20.78 -9.98
C MET A 224 8.11 20.48 -8.97
N SER A 225 8.27 19.20 -8.57
CA SER A 225 9.33 18.79 -7.63
C SER A 225 10.73 19.05 -8.21
N ARG A 226 10.92 18.80 -9.51
CA ARG A 226 12.18 19.13 -10.22
C ARG A 226 12.45 20.62 -10.22
N TYR A 227 11.46 21.44 -10.57
CA TYR A 227 11.60 22.90 -10.59
C TYR A 227 11.89 23.46 -9.19
N TRP A 228 11.20 22.93 -8.18
CA TRP A 228 11.36 23.34 -6.79
C TRP A 228 12.76 23.02 -6.26
N LEU A 229 13.22 21.77 -6.43
CA LEU A 229 14.52 21.32 -5.91
C LEU A 229 15.73 21.89 -6.67
N ARG A 230 15.52 22.58 -7.79
CA ARG A 230 16.56 23.42 -8.42
C ARG A 230 16.83 24.69 -7.63
N ARG A 231 15.86 25.19 -6.86
CA ARG A 231 15.95 26.44 -6.07
C ARG A 231 16.12 26.17 -4.58
N TYR A 232 15.47 25.12 -4.08
CA TYR A 232 15.41 24.80 -2.66
C TYR A 232 16.01 23.42 -2.35
N LYS A 233 16.60 23.24 -1.16
CA LYS A 233 17.27 21.98 -0.78
C LYS A 233 16.28 20.88 -0.35
N SER A 234 15.04 21.23 -0.06
CA SER A 234 14.01 20.35 0.53
C SER A 234 12.63 20.80 0.05
N GLY A 235 11.64 19.91 0.08
CA GLY A 235 10.25 20.35 -0.05
C GLY A 235 9.79 21.14 1.18
N PRO A 236 8.74 21.98 1.05
CA PRO A 236 8.23 22.82 2.14
C PRO A 236 7.90 22.03 3.40
N MET A 237 7.18 20.91 3.25
CA MET A 237 6.69 20.13 4.38
C MET A 237 7.80 19.27 4.99
N GLU A 238 8.74 18.80 4.16
CA GLU A 238 9.95 18.14 4.65
C GLU A 238 10.82 19.11 5.46
N TRP A 239 10.96 20.36 5.01
CA TRP A 239 11.70 21.38 5.77
C TRP A 239 11.02 21.68 7.11
N LEU A 240 9.70 21.85 7.10
CA LEU A 240 8.92 22.10 8.30
C LEU A 240 9.05 20.95 9.30
N TRP A 241 8.88 19.72 8.82
CA TRP A 241 9.05 18.50 9.61
C TRP A 241 10.44 18.43 10.25
N ARG A 242 11.51 18.58 9.45
CA ARG A 242 12.90 18.56 9.95
C ARG A 242 13.15 19.66 10.98
N LYS A 243 12.60 20.85 10.77
CA LYS A 243 12.75 21.98 11.69
C LYS A 243 12.18 21.65 13.07
N TYR A 244 11.06 20.94 13.16
CA TYR A 244 10.47 20.56 14.45
C TYR A 244 11.15 19.34 15.06
N THR A 245 11.44 18.29 14.28
CA THR A 245 12.04 17.07 14.82
C THR A 245 13.47 17.27 15.32
N TYR A 246 14.32 18.00 14.58
CA TYR A 246 15.74 18.15 14.94
C TYR A 246 16.02 19.33 15.88
N LYS A 247 15.03 20.22 16.13
CA LYS A 247 15.16 21.22 17.20
C LYS A 247 14.83 20.67 18.58
N LEU A 248 14.23 19.49 18.65
CA LEU A 248 13.88 18.78 19.89
C LEU A 248 14.97 17.78 20.33
N SER A 249 16.12 17.74 19.64
CA SER A 249 17.32 16.98 19.98
C SER A 249 18.49 17.91 20.22
#